data_AF-A0A7J6UUJ3-F1
#
_entry.id   AF-A0A7J6UUJ3-F1
#
_cell.length_a   1.000
_cell.length_b   1.000
_cell.length_c   1.000
_cell.angle_alpha   90.00
_cell.angle_beta   90.00
_cell.angle_gamma   90.00
#
_symmetry.space_group_name_H-M   'P 1'
#
loop_
_entity.id
_entity.type
_entity.pdbx_description
1 polymer ?
#
loop_
_entity_poly.entity_id
_entity_poly.type
_entity_poly.pdbx_seq_one_letter_code
_entity_poly.pdbx_strand_id
1 'polypeptide(L)'
;MMDGTSANVDVTAPGAIIALTLLFLKTESEVVASRLSIPQTHFDLQYVRPDFIMLRVIARNLIMWSRVQPSKDWVQSQVPEIVKTVTTNLGDEASDFDEIDTEALVQAYVNIVSGACISI
;
A
#
# COMPACT_ATOMS: atom_id res chain seq x y z
N MET A 1 -31.28 10.92 8.15
CA MET A 1 -30.27 11.57 9.00
C MET A 1 -29.02 11.68 8.15
N MET A 2 -28.66 12.89 7.71
CA MET A 2 -27.42 13.11 6.95
C MET A 2 -26.30 13.25 7.97
N ASP A 3 -25.52 12.18 8.12
CA ASP A 3 -24.35 12.15 8.98
C ASP A 3 -23.28 13.15 8.49
N GLY A 4 -22.51 13.65 9.46
CA GLY A 4 -21.71 14.86 9.38
C GLY A 4 -20.67 14.91 8.26
N THR A 5 -20.28 16.15 7.96
CA THR A 5 -19.21 16.56 7.05
C THR A 5 -18.08 15.53 6.97
N SER A 6 -18.10 14.68 5.95
CA SER A 6 -17.06 13.67 5.72
C SER A 6 -15.72 14.40 5.54
N ALA A 7 -14.74 14.11 6.39
CA ALA A 7 -13.41 14.68 6.25
C ALA A 7 -12.83 14.31 4.88
N ASN A 8 -12.24 15.29 4.18
CA ASN A 8 -11.61 15.03 2.89
C ASN A 8 -10.32 14.21 3.10
N VAL A 9 -10.42 12.91 2.83
CA VAL A 9 -9.34 11.94 3.01
C VAL A 9 -8.11 12.30 2.17
N ASP A 10 -8.29 12.91 1.00
CA ASP A 10 -7.18 13.33 0.14
C ASP A 10 -6.28 14.38 0.79
N VAL A 11 -6.83 15.17 1.72
CA VAL A 11 -6.12 16.21 2.46
C VAL A 11 -5.56 15.65 3.77
N THR A 12 -6.35 14.86 4.51
CA THR A 12 -6.01 14.48 5.89
C THR A 12 -5.22 13.19 6.00
N ALA A 13 -5.39 12.25 5.06
CA ALA A 13 -4.76 10.93 5.13
C ALA A 13 -3.23 10.95 5.21
N PRO A 14 -2.47 11.68 4.36
CA PRO A 14 -1.01 11.61 4.39
C PRO A 14 -0.45 12.09 5.75
N GLY A 15 -1.00 13.19 6.28
CA GLY A 15 -0.63 13.69 7.60
C GLY A 15 -0.96 12.71 8.72
N ALA A 16 -2.15 12.10 8.68
CA ALA A 16 -2.57 11.11 9.66
C ALA A 16 -1.70 9.83 9.64
N ILE A 17 -1.36 9.33 8.45
CA ILE A 17 -0.50 8.14 8.28
C ILE A 17 0.88 8.40 8.90
N ILE A 18 1.52 9.53 8.55
CA ILE A 18 2.83 9.88 9.09
C ILE A 18 2.77 10.10 10.61
N ALA A 19 1.76 10.81 11.11
CA ALA A 19 1.58 11.04 12.54
C ALA A 19 1.44 9.72 13.32
N LEU A 20 0.61 8.79 12.84
CA LEU A 20 0.47 7.46 13.44
C LEU A 20 1.77 6.66 13.38
N THR A 21 2.48 6.72 12.25
CA THR A 21 3.78 6.06 12.08
C THR A 21 4.78 6.53 13.13
N LEU A 22 4.91 7.85 13.31
CA LEU A 22 5.85 8.44 14.25
C LEU A 22 5.46 8.15 15.71
N LEU A 23 4.16 8.16 16.02
CA LEU A 23 3.65 7.84 17.35
C LEU A 23 3.95 6.39 17.75
N PHE A 24 3.90 5.45 16.78
CA PHE A 24 4.09 4.02 16.99
C PHE A 24 5.42 3.49 16.42
N LEU A 25 6.38 4.38 16.18
CA LEU A 25 7.66 4.06 15.55
C LEU A 25 8.41 2.99 16.34
N LYS A 26 8.74 1.86 15.70
CA LYS A 26 9.44 0.69 16.29
C LYS A 26 8.75 0.06 17.51
N THR A 27 7.45 0.31 17.69
CA THR A 27 6.70 -0.28 18.81
C THR A 27 6.27 -1.72 18.58
N GLU A 28 6.39 -2.22 17.34
CA GLU A 28 5.92 -3.55 16.93
C GLU A 28 4.41 -3.76 17.17
N SER A 29 3.62 -2.67 17.18
CA SER A 29 2.18 -2.74 17.38
C SER A 29 1.45 -3.26 16.15
N GLU A 30 1.14 -4.56 16.15
CA GLU A 30 0.36 -5.21 15.08
C GLU A 30 -1.06 -4.61 14.97
N VAL A 31 -1.62 -4.16 16.10
CA VAL A 31 -2.94 -3.51 16.13
C VAL A 31 -2.95 -2.24 15.29
N VAL A 32 -1.92 -1.39 15.42
CA VAL A 32 -1.83 -0.14 14.64
C VAL A 32 -1.42 -0.44 13.21
N ALA A 33 -0.43 -1.32 12.99
CA ALA A 33 0.04 -1.68 11.67
C ALA A 33 -1.06 -2.33 10.80
N SER A 34 -1.99 -3.09 11.39
CA SER A 34 -3.13 -3.69 10.67
C SER A 34 -4.14 -2.64 10.18
N ARG A 35 -4.25 -1.48 10.84
CA ARG A 35 -5.13 -0.37 10.40
C ARG A 35 -4.57 0.40 9.19
N LEU A 36 -3.29 0.20 8.87
CA LEU A 36 -2.60 0.83 7.76
C LEU A 36 -2.43 -0.14 6.59
N SER A 37 -3.34 -1.11 6.44
CA SER A 37 -3.27 -2.10 5.37
C SER A 37 -3.33 -1.47 3.98
N ILE A 38 -2.59 -2.07 3.06
CA ILE A 38 -2.68 -1.78 1.63
C ILE A 38 -3.84 -2.57 0.99
N PRO A 39 -4.38 -2.12 -0.16
CA PRO A 39 -5.45 -2.80 -0.88
C PRO A 39 -5.22 -4.31 -1.03
N GLN A 40 -6.25 -5.13 -0.74
CA GLN A 40 -6.19 -6.58 -0.87
C GLN A 40 -7.15 -7.11 -1.96
N THR A 41 -8.05 -6.27 -2.45
CA THR A 41 -9.03 -6.61 -3.49
C THR A 41 -8.99 -5.59 -4.64
N HIS A 42 -9.48 -5.96 -5.82
CA HIS A 42 -9.65 -5.02 -6.94
C HIS A 42 -10.55 -3.84 -6.55
N PHE A 43 -11.59 -4.10 -5.77
CA PHE A 43 -12.46 -3.04 -5.27
C PHE A 43 -11.67 -2.02 -4.44
N ASP A 44 -10.81 -2.44 -3.52
CA ASP A 44 -10.02 -1.51 -2.69
C ASP A 44 -9.09 -0.61 -3.53
N LEU A 45 -8.53 -1.16 -4.62
CA LEU A 45 -7.64 -0.42 -5.53
C LEU A 45 -8.34 0.76 -6.21
N GLN A 46 -9.65 0.65 -6.46
CA GLN A 46 -10.43 1.72 -7.10
C GLN A 46 -10.65 2.94 -6.20
N TYR A 47 -10.48 2.80 -4.87
CA TYR A 47 -10.77 3.87 -3.89
C TYR A 47 -9.53 4.38 -3.14
N VAL A 48 -8.34 3.85 -3.45
CA VAL A 48 -7.10 4.25 -2.77
C VAL A 48 -6.15 4.85 -3.78
N ARG A 49 -5.77 6.11 -3.55
CA ARG A 49 -4.72 6.75 -4.33
C ARG A 49 -3.39 6.00 -4.20
N PRO A 50 -2.65 5.79 -5.29
CA PRO A 50 -1.40 5.02 -5.26
C PRO A 50 -0.35 5.56 -4.27
N ASP A 51 -0.25 6.88 -4.12
CA ASP A 51 0.70 7.50 -3.18
C ASP A 51 0.40 7.15 -1.72
N PHE A 52 -0.88 6.93 -1.37
CA PHE A 52 -1.26 6.48 -0.03
C PHE A 52 -0.85 5.03 0.22
N ILE A 53 -0.78 4.20 -0.83
CA ILE A 53 -0.27 2.82 -0.72
C ILE A 53 1.20 2.86 -0.30
N MET A 54 2.02 3.68 -0.96
CA MET A 54 3.44 3.84 -0.60
C MET A 54 3.60 4.29 0.85
N LEU A 55 2.87 5.33 1.28
CA LEU A 55 2.92 5.83 2.65
C LEU A 55 2.51 4.76 3.67
N ARG A 56 1.48 3.96 3.37
CA ARG A 56 1.05 2.86 4.22
C ARG A 56 2.09 1.74 4.32
N VAL A 57 2.80 1.41 3.24
CA VAL A 57 3.92 0.45 3.29
C VAL A 57 5.03 0.97 4.19
N ILE A 58 5.48 2.22 3.98
CA ILE A 58 6.50 2.86 4.82
C ILE A 58 6.06 2.84 6.29
N ALA A 59 4.82 3.24 6.55
CA ALA A 59 4.26 3.29 7.90
C ALA A 59 4.31 1.93 8.61
N ARG A 60 3.83 0.87 7.94
CA ARG A 60 3.83 -0.48 8.50
C ARG A 60 5.25 -0.97 8.78
N ASN A 61 6.20 -0.72 7.88
CA ASN A 61 7.58 -1.14 8.05
C ASN A 61 8.27 -0.37 9.19
N LEU A 62 8.01 0.93 9.33
CA LEU A 62 8.55 1.74 10.41
C LEU A 62 7.97 1.36 11.78
N ILE A 63 6.69 0.97 11.85
CA ILE A 63 6.07 0.46 13.09
C ILE A 63 6.63 -0.92 13.44
N MET A 64 6.77 -1.81 12.44
CA MET A 64 7.27 -3.20 12.57
C MET A 64 8.76 -3.31 12.21
N TRP A 65 9.56 -2.37 12.68
CA TRP A 65 10.93 -2.13 12.24
C TRP A 65 11.85 -3.35 12.37
N SER A 66 11.68 -4.16 13.43
CA SER A 66 12.50 -5.35 13.66
C SER A 66 12.40 -6.41 12.56
N ARG A 67 11.36 -6.33 11.70
CA ARG A 67 11.08 -7.30 10.65
C ARG A 67 11.61 -6.90 9.27
N VAL A 68 12.18 -5.70 9.14
CA VAL A 68 12.74 -5.20 7.88
C VAL A 68 13.99 -6.01 7.51
N GLN A 69 14.07 -6.47 6.26
CA GLN A 69 15.23 -7.19 5.75
C GLN A 69 15.74 -6.56 4.44
N PRO A 70 17.07 -6.38 4.28
CA PRO A 70 17.66 -5.79 3.09
C PRO A 70 17.78 -6.84 1.96
N SER A 71 16.67 -7.43 1.54
CA SER A 71 16.63 -8.44 0.48
C SER A 71 15.52 -8.17 -0.52
N LYS A 72 15.75 -8.59 -1.77
CA LYS A 72 14.72 -8.52 -2.82
C LYS A 72 13.50 -9.36 -2.46
N ASP A 73 13.72 -10.54 -1.88
CA ASP A 73 12.65 -11.45 -1.47
C ASP A 73 11.75 -10.80 -0.41
N TRP A 74 12.32 -10.05 0.53
CA TRP A 74 11.54 -9.30 1.51
C TRP A 74 10.71 -8.20 0.87
N VAL A 75 11.29 -7.42 -0.05
CA VAL A 75 10.55 -6.39 -0.81
C VAL A 75 9.38 -7.02 -1.57
N GLN A 76 9.62 -8.14 -2.26
CA GLN A 76 8.59 -8.85 -3.02
C GLN A 76 7.52 -9.48 -2.12
N SER A 77 7.87 -9.88 -0.90
CA SER A 77 6.90 -10.39 0.09
C SER A 77 5.87 -9.36 0.56
N GLN A 78 6.15 -8.06 0.38
CA GLN A 78 5.20 -6.99 0.71
C GLN A 78 4.11 -6.80 -0.36
N VAL A 79 4.28 -7.37 -1.56
CA VAL A 79 3.33 -7.24 -2.67
C VAL A 79 2.15 -8.21 -2.45
N PRO A 80 0.90 -7.73 -2.37
CA PRO A 80 -0.27 -8.60 -2.26
C PRO A 80 -0.50 -9.45 -3.51
N GLU A 81 -1.11 -10.62 -3.37
CA GLU A 81 -1.39 -11.54 -4.50
C GLU A 81 -2.18 -10.86 -5.62
N ILE A 82 -3.13 -9.98 -5.28
CA ILE A 82 -3.94 -9.23 -6.26
C ILE A 82 -3.08 -8.35 -7.19
N VAL A 83 -1.94 -7.87 -6.70
CA VAL A 83 -1.02 -7.00 -7.44
C VAL A 83 0.04 -7.81 -8.19
N LYS A 84 0.37 -9.02 -7.71
CA LYS A 84 1.33 -9.91 -8.37
C LYS A 84 0.88 -10.34 -9.77
N THR A 85 -0.43 -10.39 -10.01
CA THR A 85 -1.02 -10.73 -11.32
C THR A 85 -0.53 -9.83 -12.46
N VAL A 86 -0.10 -8.58 -12.17
CA VAL A 86 0.53 -7.72 -13.18
C VAL A 86 1.91 -8.22 -13.61
N THR A 87 2.72 -8.70 -12.68
CA THR A 87 4.08 -9.17 -13.01
C THR A 87 4.08 -10.41 -13.90
N THR A 88 3.04 -11.24 -13.81
CA THR A 88 2.86 -12.41 -14.67
C THR A 88 2.30 -12.07 -16.04
N ASN A 89 1.45 -11.03 -16.13
CA ASN A 89 0.69 -10.73 -17.36
C ASN A 89 1.33 -9.64 -18.24
N LEU A 90 2.30 -8.88 -17.74
CA LEU A 90 3.06 -7.90 -18.54
C LEU A 90 3.83 -8.51 -19.73
N GLY A 91 3.96 -9.84 -19.78
CA GLY A 91 4.60 -10.57 -20.89
C GLY A 91 3.63 -11.11 -21.96
N ASP A 92 2.32 -11.18 -21.66
CA ASP A 92 1.31 -11.75 -22.55
C ASP A 92 0.39 -10.64 -23.07
N GLU A 93 0.65 -10.16 -24.28
CA GLU A 93 -0.09 -9.12 -25.02
C GLU A 93 -1.54 -9.52 -25.41
N ALA A 94 -2.25 -10.31 -24.60
CA ALA A 94 -3.56 -10.85 -24.98
C ALA A 94 -4.43 -11.28 -23.79
N SER A 95 -4.76 -10.37 -22.88
CA SER A 95 -5.93 -10.59 -22.02
C SER A 95 -6.79 -9.33 -21.93
N ASP A 96 -8.08 -9.50 -22.27
CA ASP A 96 -9.17 -8.54 -22.13
C ASP A 96 -9.43 -8.21 -20.64
N PHE A 97 -8.43 -7.68 -19.95
CA PHE A 97 -8.70 -6.89 -18.75
C PHE A 97 -9.20 -5.54 -19.23
N ASP A 98 -10.36 -5.10 -18.73
CA ASP A 98 -10.81 -3.73 -18.94
C ASP A 98 -9.63 -2.80 -18.67
N GLU A 99 -9.36 -1.90 -19.61
CA GLU A 99 -8.18 -0.99 -19.66
C GLU A 99 -7.92 -0.26 -18.32
N ILE A 100 -8.96 -0.17 -17.48
CA ILE A 100 -9.04 0.49 -16.18
C ILE A 100 -8.37 -0.30 -15.03
N ASP A 101 -8.14 -1.61 -15.14
CA ASP A 101 -7.56 -2.40 -14.04
C ASP A 101 -6.02 -2.56 -14.11
N THR A 102 -5.43 -2.52 -15.31
CA THR A 102 -3.96 -2.71 -15.45
C THR A 102 -3.18 -1.52 -14.90
N GLU A 103 -3.61 -0.29 -15.18
CA GLU A 103 -2.92 0.92 -14.71
C GLU A 103 -2.92 0.99 -13.17
N ALA A 104 -4.07 0.78 -12.54
CA ALA A 104 -4.20 0.81 -11.07
C ALA A 104 -3.31 -0.24 -10.40
N LEU A 105 -3.22 -1.45 -10.98
CA LEU A 105 -2.36 -2.51 -10.48
C LEU A 105 -0.87 -2.18 -10.65
N VAL A 106 -0.46 -1.63 -11.81
CA VAL A 106 0.93 -1.18 -12.05
C VAL A 106 1.31 -0.07 -11.06
N GLN A 107 0.44 0.92 -10.89
CA GLN A 107 0.67 2.02 -9.95
C GLN A 107 0.77 1.51 -8.51
N ALA A 108 -0.09 0.57 -8.11
CA ALA A 108 0.01 -0.07 -6.80
C ALA A 108 1.33 -0.83 -6.63
N TYR A 109 1.72 -1.64 -7.62
CA TYR A 109 2.98 -2.39 -7.60
C TYR A 109 4.19 -1.47 -7.39
N VAL A 110 4.33 -0.43 -8.21
CA VAL A 110 5.44 0.51 -8.11
C VAL A 110 5.47 1.20 -6.75
N ASN A 111 4.33 1.67 -6.25
CA ASN A 111 4.25 2.35 -4.96
C ASN A 111 4.55 1.41 -3.77
N ILE A 112 4.16 0.14 -3.84
CA ILE A 112 4.48 -0.86 -2.81
C ILE A 112 5.99 -1.12 -2.79
N VAL A 113 6.59 -1.39 -3.96
CA VAL A 113 8.03 -1.65 -4.07
C VAL A 113 8.84 -0.43 -3.65
N SER A 114 8.48 0.77 -4.11
CA SER A 114 9.12 2.02 -3.70
C SER A 114 9.03 2.24 -2.19
N GLY A 115 7.86 2.02 -1.58
CA GLY A 115 7.68 2.17 -0.13
C GLY A 115 8.51 1.15 0.67
N ALA A 116 8.58 -0.08 0.20
CA ALA A 116 9.44 -1.11 0.80
C ALA A 116 10.92 -0.74 0.69
N CYS A 117 11.38 -0.27 -0.47
CA CYS A 117 12.76 0.19 -0.68
C CYS A 117 13.13 1.39 0.20
N ILE A 118 12.23 2.36 0.38
CA ILE A 118 12.45 3.52 1.27
C ILE A 118 12.60 3.08 2.74
N SER A 119 12.05 1.92 3.10
CA SER A 119 12.09 1.42 4.48
C SER A 119 13.38 0.69 4.85
N ILE A 120 14.24 0.38 3.86
CA ILE A 120 15.54 -0.31 4.01
C ILE A 120 16.65 0.73 4.19
#